data_AF-A0A839V6D2-F1
#
_entry.id   AF-A0A839V6D2-F1
#
_cell.length_a   1.000
_cell.length_b   1.000
_cell.length_c   1.000
_cell.angle_alpha   90.00
_cell.angle_beta   90.00
_cell.angle_gamma   90.00
#
_symmetry.space_group_name_H-M   'P 1'
#
loop_
_entity.id
_entity.type
_entity.pdbx_description
1 polymer ?
#
loop_
_entity_poly.entity_id
_entity_poly.type
_entity_poly.pdbx_seq_one_letter_code
_entity_poly.pdbx_strand_id
1 'polypeptide(L)'
;MVFFSGWMGYATSYSPGAFAEPTDTAYARRPVTFSQPGGSYSVAQNGGTVGPAGANWGLLVYVGLFGASSGGLPVLVMPLARPVNVPTGSTFSENAAAYTLRVFGARDGSTVWPQGAIVARTQYGADCVTGTTVQYSDGAIKELALVMNAATSAGSLPSQPGASGTLWVNGGVISVS
;
A
#
# COMPACT_ATOMS: atom_id res chain seq x y z
N MET A 1 -15.54 11.03 -9.93
CA MET A 1 -14.26 10.36 -10.28
C MET A 1 -13.86 9.44 -9.14
N VAL A 2 -13.33 8.24 -9.41
CA VAL A 2 -12.87 7.30 -8.37
C VAL A 2 -11.38 7.52 -8.12
N PHE A 3 -11.02 7.80 -6.87
CA PHE A 3 -9.64 7.99 -6.43
C PHE A 3 -8.95 6.66 -6.12
N PHE A 4 -9.66 5.74 -5.50
CA PHE A 4 -9.17 4.42 -5.16
C PHE A 4 -10.35 3.46 -5.05
N SER A 5 -10.15 2.22 -5.49
CA SER A 5 -11.11 1.14 -5.30
C SER A 5 -10.35 -0.12 -4.93
N GLY A 6 -10.76 -0.78 -3.86
CA GLY A 6 -10.05 -1.93 -3.32
C GLY A 6 -10.65 -2.37 -1.99
N TRP A 7 -9.76 -2.68 -1.05
CA TRP A 7 -10.13 -3.26 0.24
C TRP A 7 -9.55 -2.44 1.39
N MET A 8 -10.30 -2.29 2.46
CA MET A 8 -9.92 -1.63 3.70
C MET A 8 -9.63 -2.68 4.76
N GLY A 9 -8.44 -2.66 5.34
CA GLY A 9 -8.02 -3.51 6.46
C GLY A 9 -7.56 -2.69 7.64
N TYR A 10 -7.50 -3.30 8.81
CA TYR A 10 -7.12 -2.68 10.07
C TYR A 10 -5.90 -3.39 10.67
N ALA A 11 -5.08 -2.66 11.41
CA ALA A 11 -3.90 -3.23 12.05
C ALA A 11 -3.59 -2.63 13.43
N THR A 12 -2.89 -3.44 14.22
CA THR A 12 -2.33 -3.06 15.53
C THR A 12 -0.95 -2.40 15.40
N SER A 13 -0.27 -2.59 14.28
CA SER A 13 1.00 -1.93 13.98
C SER A 13 1.29 -1.89 12.48
N TYR A 14 2.13 -0.93 12.09
CA TYR A 14 2.62 -0.80 10.73
C TYR A 14 4.10 -0.40 10.74
N SER A 15 4.87 -1.05 9.87
CA SER A 15 6.17 -0.59 9.41
C SER A 15 6.27 -0.80 7.89
N PRO A 16 7.14 -0.07 7.18
CA PRO A 16 7.34 -0.33 5.75
C PRO A 16 7.65 -1.81 5.50
N GLY A 17 6.81 -2.48 4.71
CA GLY A 17 6.92 -3.93 4.45
C GLY A 17 6.21 -4.85 5.44
N ALA A 18 5.57 -4.34 6.50
CA ALA A 18 4.78 -5.13 7.43
C ALA A 18 3.54 -4.39 7.94
N PHE A 19 2.37 -5.02 7.81
CA PHE A 19 1.10 -4.50 8.30
C PHE A 19 0.43 -5.60 9.13
N ALA A 20 0.36 -5.39 10.45
CA ALA A 20 -0.06 -6.43 11.40
C ALA A 20 -1.58 -6.48 11.53
N GLU A 21 -2.24 -7.21 10.63
CA GLU A 21 -3.68 -7.44 10.67
C GLU A 21 -4.09 -8.41 11.79
N PRO A 22 -5.32 -8.29 12.33
CA PRO A 22 -5.90 -9.30 13.20
C PRO A 22 -5.87 -10.69 12.57
N THR A 23 -5.41 -11.68 13.35
CA THR A 23 -5.47 -13.10 12.95
C THR A 23 -6.72 -13.72 13.56
N ASP A 24 -7.85 -13.55 12.87
CA ASP A 24 -9.14 -14.09 13.30
C ASP A 24 -10.01 -14.41 12.08
N THR A 25 -10.72 -15.53 12.11
CA THR A 25 -11.70 -15.93 11.09
C THR A 25 -12.85 -14.93 10.92
N ALA A 26 -13.17 -14.15 11.97
CA ALA A 26 -14.18 -13.09 11.92
C ALA A 26 -13.65 -11.77 11.33
N TYR A 27 -12.34 -11.65 11.13
CA TYR A 27 -11.72 -10.50 10.49
C TYR A 27 -11.57 -10.75 8.99
N ALA A 28 -12.08 -9.82 8.20
CA ALA A 28 -11.84 -9.76 6.77
C ALA A 28 -11.78 -8.30 6.34
N ARG A 29 -10.89 -7.99 5.38
CA ARG A 29 -10.87 -6.67 4.76
C ARG A 29 -12.22 -6.39 4.11
N ARG A 30 -12.64 -5.13 4.11
CA ARG A 30 -13.95 -4.70 3.60
C ARG A 30 -13.79 -3.95 2.28
N PRO A 31 -14.63 -4.20 1.27
CA PRO A 31 -14.54 -3.46 0.02
C PRO A 31 -14.77 -1.97 0.28
N VAL A 32 -13.93 -1.12 -0.31
CA VAL A 32 -14.03 0.33 -0.17
C VAL A 32 -13.78 1.02 -1.50
N THR A 33 -14.55 2.08 -1.72
CA THR A 33 -14.36 2.99 -2.85
C THR A 33 -14.18 4.40 -2.30
N PHE A 34 -13.13 5.06 -2.75
CA PHE A 34 -12.89 6.47 -2.50
C PHE A 34 -13.27 7.25 -3.75
N SER A 35 -14.17 8.21 -3.58
CA SER A 35 -14.60 9.10 -4.67
C SER A 35 -14.06 10.51 -4.42
N GLN A 36 -13.76 11.26 -5.48
CA GLN A 36 -13.50 12.69 -5.38
C GLN A 36 -14.83 13.42 -5.61
N PRO A 37 -15.47 13.99 -4.56
CA PRO A 37 -16.67 14.80 -4.72
C PRO A 37 -16.40 16.16 -5.40
N GLY A 38 -15.13 16.52 -5.65
CA GLY A 38 -14.69 17.77 -6.25
C GLY A 38 -13.53 18.39 -5.45
N GLY A 39 -12.63 19.12 -6.13
CA GLY A 39 -11.42 19.69 -5.51
C GLY A 39 -10.38 18.63 -5.11
N SER A 40 -9.49 18.97 -4.17
CA SER A 40 -8.39 18.08 -3.73
C SER A 40 -8.80 17.04 -2.68
N TYR A 41 -10.09 16.78 -2.49
CA TYR A 41 -10.59 15.87 -1.46
C TYR A 41 -11.10 14.56 -2.05
N SER A 42 -10.93 13.47 -1.31
CA SER A 42 -11.55 12.18 -1.57
C SER A 42 -12.20 11.63 -0.31
N VAL A 43 -13.36 10.99 -0.47
CA VAL A 43 -14.19 10.47 0.63
C VAL A 43 -14.43 8.99 0.40
N ALA A 44 -14.23 8.17 1.44
CA ALA A 44 -14.66 6.78 1.42
C ALA A 44 -16.19 6.72 1.37
N GLN A 45 -16.73 5.94 0.43
CA GLN A 45 -18.17 5.82 0.25
C GLN A 45 -18.80 4.77 1.18
N ASN A 46 -17.99 3.84 1.68
CA ASN A 46 -18.42 2.78 2.59
C ASN A 46 -17.49 2.74 3.81
N GLY A 47 -18.07 2.54 4.99
CA GLY A 47 -17.34 2.25 6.21
C GLY A 47 -17.02 0.76 6.33
N GLY A 48 -16.17 0.39 7.27
CA GLY A 48 -15.85 -1.00 7.55
C GLY A 48 -16.38 -1.42 8.91
N THR A 49 -17.40 -2.27 8.93
CA THR A 49 -17.79 -3.05 10.13
C THR A 49 -17.20 -4.45 10.03
N VAL A 50 -16.56 -4.91 11.11
CA VAL A 50 -15.93 -6.23 11.24
C VAL A 50 -16.24 -6.82 12.62
N GLY A 51 -16.38 -8.14 12.69
CA GLY A 51 -16.75 -8.88 13.90
C GLY A 51 -18.12 -9.58 13.79
N PRO A 52 -18.61 -10.19 14.90
CA PRO A 52 -18.00 -10.17 16.23
C PRO A 52 -16.66 -10.91 16.28
N ALA A 53 -15.69 -10.38 17.01
CA ALA A 53 -14.35 -10.94 17.11
C ALA A 53 -14.37 -12.30 17.84
N GLY A 54 -13.78 -13.34 17.24
CA GLY A 54 -13.62 -14.66 17.85
C GLY A 54 -12.47 -14.72 18.86
N ALA A 55 -11.49 -13.84 18.71
CA ALA A 55 -10.36 -13.63 19.61
C ALA A 55 -10.14 -12.14 19.89
N ASN A 56 -9.32 -11.81 20.87
CA ASN A 56 -8.93 -10.42 21.13
C ASN A 56 -7.98 -9.94 20.03
N TRP A 57 -8.38 -8.92 19.26
CA TRP A 57 -7.53 -8.35 18.20
C TRP A 57 -6.55 -7.30 18.73
N GLY A 58 -6.71 -6.87 19.98
CA GLY A 58 -5.91 -5.82 20.59
C GLY A 58 -6.31 -4.42 20.14
N LEU A 59 -5.40 -3.47 20.33
CA LEU A 59 -5.59 -2.06 19.99
C LEU A 59 -5.34 -1.86 18.49
N LEU A 60 -6.40 -1.68 17.72
CA LEU A 60 -6.30 -1.23 16.34
C LEU A 60 -5.89 0.25 16.33
N VAL A 61 -4.88 0.56 15.52
CA VAL A 61 -4.27 1.91 15.42
C VAL A 61 -4.08 2.35 13.97
N TYR A 62 -4.07 1.44 13.00
CA TYR A 62 -3.89 1.76 11.59
C TYR A 62 -5.02 1.22 10.73
N VAL A 63 -5.27 1.91 9.63
CA VAL A 63 -6.07 1.43 8.50
C VAL A 63 -5.18 1.37 7.26
N GLY A 64 -5.34 0.31 6.48
CA GLY A 64 -4.64 0.07 5.23
C GLY A 64 -5.64 -0.06 4.09
N LEU A 65 -5.29 0.49 2.93
CA LEU A 65 -6.02 0.33 1.68
C LEU A 65 -5.24 -0.63 0.79
N PHE A 66 -5.90 -1.67 0.28
CA PHE A 66 -5.28 -2.81 -0.40
C PHE A 66 -5.88 -3.05 -1.77
N GLY A 67 -5.07 -3.55 -2.71
CA GLY A 67 -5.56 -4.04 -4.00
C GLY A 67 -6.30 -5.38 -3.93
N ALA A 68 -6.16 -6.13 -2.83
CA ALA A 68 -6.71 -7.48 -2.66
C ALA A 68 -7.44 -7.68 -1.32
N SER A 69 -8.38 -8.62 -1.29
CA SER A 69 -9.18 -8.97 -0.11
C SER A 69 -8.39 -9.67 1.00
N SER A 70 -7.25 -10.26 0.65
CA SER A 70 -6.32 -10.91 1.58
C SER A 70 -4.90 -10.87 1.03
N GLY A 71 -3.90 -10.96 1.92
CA GLY A 71 -2.48 -10.95 1.56
C GLY A 71 -1.98 -9.61 0.98
N GLY A 72 -0.69 -9.56 0.65
CA GLY A 72 -0.07 -8.34 0.11
C GLY A 72 0.08 -7.20 1.11
N LEU A 73 0.77 -6.15 0.66
CA LEU A 73 0.99 -4.93 1.43
C LEU A 73 -0.11 -3.90 1.15
N PRO A 74 -0.37 -3.00 2.10
CA PRO A 74 -1.26 -1.87 1.85
C PRO A 74 -0.66 -0.97 0.77
N VAL A 75 -1.49 -0.52 -0.17
CA VAL A 75 -1.21 0.55 -1.13
C VAL A 75 -1.05 1.87 -0.39
N LEU A 76 -1.97 2.17 0.52
CA LEU A 76 -1.96 3.36 1.37
C LEU A 76 -2.19 2.98 2.84
N VAL A 77 -1.54 3.69 3.75
CA VAL A 77 -1.65 3.50 5.20
C VAL A 77 -1.86 4.84 5.88
N MET A 78 -2.76 4.87 6.85
CA MET A 78 -2.98 6.02 7.71
C MET A 78 -3.36 5.53 9.12
N PRO A 79 -3.09 6.32 10.17
CA PRO A 79 -3.58 5.98 11.49
C PRO A 79 -5.11 6.08 11.55
N LEU A 80 -5.71 5.26 12.39
CA LEU A 80 -7.13 5.37 12.73
C LEU A 80 -7.41 6.70 13.39
N ALA A 81 -8.54 7.32 13.03
CA ALA A 81 -8.97 8.57 13.64
C ALA A 81 -9.16 8.42 15.16
N ARG A 82 -9.61 7.23 15.58
CA ARG A 82 -9.70 6.84 16.97
C ARG A 82 -9.20 5.40 17.12
N PRO A 83 -8.02 5.17 17.71
CA PRO A 83 -7.60 3.84 18.10
C PRO A 83 -8.64 3.15 18.99
N VAL A 84 -8.89 1.87 18.76
CA VAL A 84 -9.91 1.10 19.49
C VAL A 84 -9.40 -0.29 19.83
N ASN A 85 -9.58 -0.69 21.08
CA ASN A 85 -9.34 -2.07 21.50
C ASN A 85 -10.55 -2.94 21.11
N VAL A 86 -10.31 -4.06 20.44
CA VAL A 86 -11.36 -4.98 19.98
C VAL A 86 -11.25 -6.31 20.74
N PRO A 87 -11.87 -6.42 21.94
CA PRO A 87 -11.87 -7.66 22.71
C PRO A 87 -12.74 -8.74 22.06
N THR A 88 -12.54 -9.99 22.48
CA THR A 88 -13.39 -11.12 22.09
C THR A 88 -14.88 -10.81 22.28
N GLY A 89 -15.70 -11.16 21.30
CA GLY A 89 -17.15 -10.96 21.28
C GLY A 89 -17.60 -9.55 20.87
N SER A 90 -16.68 -8.62 20.63
CA SER A 90 -17.02 -7.24 20.23
C SER A 90 -17.05 -7.07 18.71
N THR A 91 -17.81 -6.08 18.25
CA THR A 91 -17.85 -5.64 16.85
C THR A 91 -17.19 -4.29 16.74
N PHE A 92 -16.29 -4.14 15.77
CA PHE A 92 -15.67 -2.86 15.43
C PHE A 92 -16.37 -2.28 14.21
N SER A 93 -16.70 -0.99 14.28
CA SER A 93 -17.33 -0.26 13.18
C SER A 93 -16.78 1.16 13.13
N GLU A 94 -16.49 1.62 11.92
CA GLU A 94 -16.01 2.97 11.69
C GLU A 94 -16.77 3.66 10.57
N ASN A 95 -17.01 4.95 10.75
CA ASN A 95 -17.73 5.77 9.79
C ASN A 95 -16.82 6.08 8.59
N ALA A 96 -17.33 5.87 7.37
CA ALA A 96 -16.62 6.19 6.13
C ALA A 96 -16.09 7.63 6.09
N ALA A 97 -16.84 8.58 6.66
CA ALA A 97 -16.45 9.98 6.72
C ALA A 97 -15.13 10.22 7.47
N ALA A 98 -14.75 9.32 8.40
CA ALA A 98 -13.48 9.41 9.13
C ALA A 98 -12.25 9.30 8.20
N TYR A 99 -12.43 8.71 7.02
CA TYR A 99 -11.39 8.54 6.01
C TYR A 99 -11.44 9.60 4.91
N THR A 100 -12.00 10.79 5.18
CA THR A 100 -11.89 11.88 4.21
C THR A 100 -10.42 12.29 4.06
N LEU A 101 -9.88 12.23 2.84
CA LEU A 101 -8.49 12.49 2.49
C LEU A 101 -8.39 13.77 1.68
N ARG A 102 -7.46 14.66 2.05
CA ARG A 102 -6.98 15.77 1.22
C ARG A 102 -5.71 15.33 0.50
N VAL A 103 -5.81 15.11 -0.81
CA VAL A 103 -4.72 14.62 -1.66
C VAL A 103 -3.77 15.76 -2.01
N PHE A 104 -2.46 15.50 -1.93
CA PHE A 104 -1.41 16.46 -2.26
C PHE A 104 -0.82 16.17 -3.64
N GLY A 105 -0.44 17.21 -4.38
CA GLY A 105 0.43 17.06 -5.56
C GLY A 105 -0.15 16.25 -6.73
N ALA A 106 -1.41 15.82 -6.66
CA ALA A 106 -2.16 15.20 -7.75
C ALA A 106 -2.56 16.27 -8.78
N ARG A 107 -1.57 16.86 -9.47
CA ARG A 107 -1.78 17.81 -10.57
C ARG A 107 -1.38 17.13 -11.86
N ASP A 108 -2.39 16.73 -12.61
CA ASP A 108 -2.38 16.53 -14.06
C ASP A 108 -1.18 15.73 -14.59
N GLY A 109 -1.27 14.41 -14.51
CA GLY A 109 -0.40 13.48 -15.22
C GLY A 109 0.59 12.75 -14.33
N SER A 110 0.41 11.42 -14.23
CA SER A 110 1.43 10.44 -13.86
C SER A 110 2.39 10.83 -12.71
N THR A 111 1.85 11.22 -11.55
CA THR A 111 2.69 11.38 -10.35
C THR A 111 3.02 10.00 -9.79
N VAL A 112 4.30 9.72 -9.55
CA VAL A 112 4.74 8.49 -8.88
C VAL A 112 5.23 8.85 -7.48
N TRP A 113 4.75 8.12 -6.48
CA TRP A 113 5.22 8.25 -5.11
C TRP A 113 5.92 6.96 -4.68
N PRO A 114 7.16 7.03 -4.16
CA PRO A 114 7.84 5.88 -3.60
C PRO A 114 7.14 5.40 -2.33
N GLN A 115 7.44 4.19 -1.88
CA GLN A 115 6.99 3.68 -0.57
C GLN A 115 7.38 4.65 0.57
N GLY A 116 6.44 4.89 1.49
CA GLY A 116 6.61 5.77 2.65
C GLY A 116 6.36 7.26 2.37
N ALA A 117 6.09 7.65 1.13
CA ALA A 117 5.78 9.04 0.78
C ALA A 117 4.39 9.45 1.29
N ILE A 118 4.27 10.68 1.77
CA ILE A 118 2.98 11.28 2.16
C ILE A 118 2.23 11.72 0.89
N VAL A 119 1.04 11.16 0.66
CA VAL A 119 0.23 11.44 -0.53
C VAL A 119 -1.05 12.22 -0.22
N ALA A 120 -1.51 12.13 1.01
CA ALA A 120 -2.70 12.82 1.47
C ALA A 120 -2.63 13.06 2.97
N ARG A 121 -3.58 13.83 3.47
CA ARG A 121 -3.82 13.98 4.90
C ARG A 121 -5.29 13.73 5.20
N THR A 122 -5.58 13.01 6.28
CA THR A 122 -6.95 12.82 6.74
C THR A 122 -7.55 14.16 7.18
N GLN A 123 -8.88 14.24 7.26
CA GLN A 123 -9.56 15.43 7.80
C GLN A 123 -9.16 15.78 9.24
N TYR A 124 -8.60 14.81 9.98
CA TYR A 124 -8.11 14.98 11.35
C TYR A 124 -6.62 15.35 11.42
N GLY A 125 -5.97 15.59 10.28
CA GLY A 125 -4.60 16.07 10.23
C GLY A 125 -3.53 14.97 10.17
N ALA A 126 -3.92 13.69 10.17
CA ALA A 126 -2.96 12.59 10.09
C ALA A 126 -2.47 12.36 8.66
N ASP A 127 -1.18 12.11 8.49
CA ASP A 127 -0.62 11.83 7.18
C ASP A 127 -1.02 10.43 6.69
N CYS A 128 -1.40 10.35 5.42
CA CYS A 128 -1.63 9.12 4.69
C CYS A 128 -0.41 8.87 3.82
N VAL A 129 0.28 7.77 4.11
CA VAL A 129 1.53 7.38 3.46
C VAL A 129 1.30 6.21 2.51
N THR A 130 2.16 6.08 1.52
CA THR A 130 2.16 4.91 0.64
C THR A 130 2.79 3.71 1.35
N GLY A 131 2.13 2.55 1.28
CA GLY A 131 2.70 1.29 1.77
C GLY A 131 3.49 0.53 0.70
N THR A 132 3.28 0.87 -0.58
CA THR A 132 4.05 0.41 -1.75
C THR A 132 4.36 1.59 -2.68
N THR A 133 5.10 1.39 -3.76
CA THR A 133 5.23 2.44 -4.79
C THR A 133 3.91 2.55 -5.56
N VAL A 134 3.38 3.77 -5.69
CA VAL A 134 2.07 4.01 -6.32
C VAL A 134 2.16 5.09 -7.38
N GLN A 135 1.26 5.02 -8.36
CA GLN A 135 1.11 6.02 -9.40
C GLN A 135 -0.30 6.63 -9.35
N TYR A 136 -0.39 7.95 -9.46
CA TYR A 136 -1.63 8.65 -9.76
C TYR A 136 -1.77 8.80 -11.27
N SER A 137 -2.70 8.04 -11.85
CA SER A 137 -3.06 8.14 -13.27
C SER A 137 -4.57 8.17 -13.42
N ASP A 138 -5.07 8.93 -14.39
CA ASP A 138 -6.51 8.96 -14.71
C ASP A 138 -7.41 9.27 -13.49
N GLY A 139 -6.89 10.09 -12.56
CA GLY A 139 -7.56 10.47 -11.32
C GLY A 139 -7.59 9.42 -10.22
N ALA A 140 -6.91 8.29 -10.39
CA ALA A 140 -6.87 7.20 -9.43
C ALA A 140 -5.45 6.89 -8.98
N ILE A 141 -5.28 6.56 -7.69
CA ILE A 141 -4.08 5.92 -7.18
C ILE A 141 -4.15 4.43 -7.52
N LYS A 142 -3.09 3.94 -8.16
CA LYS A 142 -2.89 2.54 -8.51
C LYS A 142 -1.55 2.09 -7.95
N GLU A 143 -1.51 0.85 -7.46
CA GLU A 143 -0.24 0.21 -7.14
C GLU A 143 0.58 0.06 -8.42
N LEU A 144 1.85 0.52 -8.37
CA LEU A 144 2.75 0.33 -9.49
C LEU A 144 3.41 -1.04 -9.32
N ALA A 145 2.92 -2.04 -10.06
CA ALA A 145 3.60 -3.31 -10.12
C ALA A 145 5.03 -3.08 -10.63
N LEU A 146 6.03 -3.48 -9.83
CA LEU A 146 7.39 -3.61 -10.31
C LEU A 146 7.38 -4.67 -11.41
N VAL A 147 7.26 -4.24 -12.67
CA VAL A 147 7.58 -5.09 -13.80
C VAL A 147 9.09 -5.28 -13.73
N MET A 148 9.53 -6.33 -13.02
CA MET A 148 10.86 -6.87 -13.25
C MET A 148 10.82 -7.42 -14.67
N ASN A 149 11.10 -6.57 -15.65
CA ASN A 149 11.60 -7.04 -16.92
C ASN A 149 12.94 -7.69 -16.60
N ALA A 150 12.89 -8.99 -16.29
CA ALA A 150 14.03 -9.88 -16.42
C ALA A 150 14.36 -10.00 -17.92
N ALA A 151 14.67 -8.87 -18.55
CA ALA A 151 15.51 -8.84 -19.72
C ALA A 151 16.95 -9.00 -19.21
N THR A 152 17.26 -10.18 -18.68
CA THR A 152 18.55 -10.78 -18.96
C THR A 152 18.60 -10.91 -20.47
N SER A 153 19.04 -9.85 -21.14
CA SER A 153 19.71 -10.01 -22.42
C SER A 153 20.93 -10.87 -22.11
N ALA A 154 20.74 -12.20 -22.19
CA ALA A 154 21.79 -13.12 -22.58
C ALA A 154 22.18 -12.73 -24.01
N GLY A 155 22.76 -11.52 -24.17
CA GLY A 155 23.57 -11.19 -25.31
C GLY A 155 24.66 -12.24 -25.31
N SER A 156 24.61 -13.10 -26.30
CA SER A 156 25.63 -14.09 -26.61
C SER A 156 27.00 -13.48 -26.30
N LEU A 157 27.65 -13.98 -25.25
CA LEU A 157 29.05 -13.66 -25.00
C LEU A 157 29.80 -14.01 -26.29
N PRO A 158 30.57 -13.10 -26.90
CA PRO A 158 31.39 -13.45 -28.04
C PRO A 158 32.33 -14.57 -27.61
N SER A 159 32.27 -15.71 -28.29
CA SER A 159 33.15 -16.85 -28.04
C SER A 159 34.57 -16.50 -28.48
N GLN A 160 35.31 -15.82 -27.62
CA GLN A 160 36.77 -15.70 -27.78
C GLN A 160 37.48 -16.67 -26.82
N PRO A 161 38.52 -17.38 -27.31
CA PRO A 161 39.32 -18.27 -26.49
C PRO A 161 40.28 -17.42 -25.64
N GLY A 162 39.83 -17.00 -24.46
CA GLY A 162 40.62 -16.29 -23.46
C GLY A 162 40.89 -17.18 -22.25
N ALA A 163 42.16 -17.23 -21.83
CA ALA A 163 42.70 -18.12 -20.81
C ALA A 163 41.90 -18.18 -19.49
N SER A 164 41.92 -19.36 -18.85
CA SER A 164 41.33 -19.62 -17.55
C SER A 164 41.79 -18.57 -16.51
N GLY A 165 40.85 -17.80 -15.95
CA GLY A 165 41.12 -16.90 -14.81
C GLY A 165 40.46 -15.52 -14.85
N THR A 166 39.80 -15.12 -15.93
CA THR A 166 39.16 -13.78 -16.02
C THR A 166 37.64 -13.83 -15.89
N LEU A 167 37.08 -13.08 -14.94
CA LEU A 167 35.64 -12.81 -14.82
C LEU A 167 35.33 -11.42 -15.38
N TRP A 168 34.40 -11.33 -16.34
CA TRP A 168 33.92 -10.05 -16.86
C TRP A 168 32.74 -9.54 -16.02
N VAL A 169 32.86 -8.33 -15.48
CA VAL A 169 31.74 -7.62 -14.84
C VAL A 169 31.48 -6.36 -15.66
N ASN A 170 30.20 -6.02 -15.85
CA ASN A 170 29.71 -4.97 -16.74
C ASN A 170 30.43 -3.62 -16.46
N GLY A 171 31.48 -3.32 -17.23
CA GLY A 171 32.35 -2.15 -17.04
C GLY A 171 33.86 -2.40 -17.09
N GLY A 172 34.36 -3.65 -17.10
CA GLY A 172 35.79 -3.94 -17.29
C GLY A 172 36.25 -5.31 -16.80
N VAL A 173 37.50 -5.67 -17.12
CA VAL A 173 38.13 -6.91 -16.67
C VAL A 173 38.67 -6.73 -15.26
N ILE A 174 38.24 -7.59 -14.34
CA ILE A 174 38.89 -7.73 -13.03
C ILE A 174 39.80 -8.96 -13.12
N SER A 175 41.11 -8.74 -12.95
CA SER A 175 42.07 -9.82 -12.72
C SER A 175 41.96 -10.26 -11.28
N VAL A 176 41.69 -11.55 -11.04
CA VAL A 176 41.74 -12.15 -9.70
C VAL A 176 43.08 -12.86 -9.59
N SER A 177 43.95 -12.39 -8.69
CA SER A 177 45.20 -13.07 -8.28
C SER A 177 44.97 -13.97 -7.09
#